data_AF-A0A539ED34-F1
#
_entry.id   AF-A0A539ED34-F1
#
_cell.length_a   1.000
_cell.length_b   1.000
_cell.length_c   1.000
_cell.angle_alpha   90.00
_cell.angle_beta   90.00
_cell.angle_gamma   90.00
#
_symmetry.space_group_name_H-M   'P 1'
#
loop_
_entity.id
_entity.type
_entity.pdbx_description
1 polymer ?
#
loop_
_entity_poly.entity_id
_entity_poly.type
_entity_poly.pdbx_seq_one_letter_code
_entity_poly.pdbx_strand_id
1 'polypeptide(L)'
;MAKTAHETITATELVRNLSVAIDKVRITGHSLYITKGSQTVAELGPPPKVGLPINKLAGLLQSLPKCYGERVGKHTPSSEVAGESMGLVIDTNIFIDAENGRLSLSSLDLFADYGDVYIAAITVSELLTGVHLAKSAESRIQRSAFVEGVIAKIPVLEFDEEVARCYGELYAHVLKSKAKTNTNVHDLQIAATCIAHGFAVLTSNVTDYKRVPGLKVVQPKG
;
A
#
# COMPACT_ATOMS: atom_id res chain seq x y z
N MET A 1 10.71 -44.79 -22.09
CA MET A 1 10.58 -43.33 -21.97
C MET A 1 10.47 -42.76 -23.37
N ALA A 2 9.35 -42.12 -23.73
CA ALA A 2 9.12 -41.63 -25.09
C ALA A 2 10.00 -40.40 -25.35
N LYS A 3 10.83 -40.46 -26.40
CA LYS A 3 11.68 -39.35 -26.86
C LYS A 3 10.74 -38.33 -27.50
N THR A 4 10.68 -37.11 -26.98
CA THR A 4 9.87 -36.04 -27.57
C THR A 4 10.35 -35.81 -28.99
N ALA A 5 9.51 -36.09 -29.98
CA ALA A 5 9.83 -35.86 -31.38
C ALA A 5 9.81 -34.34 -31.62
N HIS A 6 10.98 -33.73 -31.61
CA HIS A 6 11.12 -32.32 -31.95
C HIS A 6 10.92 -32.13 -33.46
N GLU A 7 10.17 -31.11 -33.86
CA GLU A 7 10.16 -30.71 -35.26
C GLU A 7 11.53 -30.15 -35.63
N THR A 8 12.16 -30.74 -36.64
CA THR A 8 13.49 -30.35 -37.10
C THR A 8 13.46 -29.88 -38.54
N ILE A 9 14.28 -28.88 -38.85
CA ILE A 9 14.54 -28.41 -40.22
C ILE A 9 16.05 -28.39 -40.46
N THR A 10 16.50 -28.73 -41.68
CA THR A 10 17.93 -28.60 -42.00
C THR A 10 18.33 -27.13 -42.16
N ALA A 11 19.58 -26.78 -41.85
CA ALA A 11 20.08 -25.42 -42.00
C ALA A 11 19.92 -24.87 -43.43
N THR A 12 20.09 -25.72 -44.45
CA THR A 12 19.91 -25.33 -45.85
C THR A 12 18.46 -24.97 -46.15
N GLU A 13 17.51 -25.76 -45.64
CA GLU A 13 16.08 -25.55 -45.86
C GLU A 13 15.58 -24.31 -45.11
N LEU A 14 16.13 -24.05 -43.91
CA LEU A 14 15.86 -22.83 -43.17
C LEU A 14 16.28 -21.59 -43.94
N VAL A 15 17.50 -21.56 -44.50
CA VAL A 15 18.00 -20.38 -45.23
C VAL A 15 17.12 -20.07 -46.44
N ARG A 16 16.63 -21.10 -47.15
CA ARG A 16 15.75 -20.92 -48.32
C ARG A 16 14.35 -20.42 -47.93
N ASN A 17 13.86 -20.78 -46.75
CA ASN A 17 12.48 -20.54 -46.33
C ASN A 17 12.36 -19.79 -44.99
N LEU A 18 13.33 -18.93 -44.66
CA LEU A 18 13.50 -18.37 -43.31
C LEU A 18 12.25 -17.64 -42.82
N SER A 19 11.61 -16.83 -43.67
CA SER A 19 10.38 -16.09 -43.31
C SER A 19 9.24 -17.04 -42.92
N VAL A 20 9.05 -18.11 -43.68
CA VAL A 20 8.00 -19.11 -43.43
C VAL A 20 8.28 -19.88 -42.14
N ALA A 21 9.54 -20.21 -41.87
CA ALA A 21 9.93 -20.89 -40.63
C ALA A 21 9.71 -20.00 -39.40
N ILE A 22 10.05 -18.71 -39.47
CA ILE A 22 9.80 -17.73 -38.40
C ILE A 22 8.30 -17.59 -38.14
N ASP A 23 7.49 -17.42 -39.20
CA ASP A 23 6.04 -17.31 -39.05
C ASP A 23 5.43 -18.59 -38.49
N LYS A 24 5.92 -19.77 -38.90
CA LYS A 24 5.48 -21.05 -38.33
C LYS A 24 5.76 -21.12 -36.83
N VAL A 25 6.96 -20.75 -36.38
CA VAL A 25 7.31 -20.75 -34.94
C VAL A 25 6.48 -19.73 -34.17
N ARG A 26 6.30 -18.53 -34.73
CA ARG A 26 5.48 -17.46 -34.13
C ARG A 26 4.01 -17.85 -34.00
N ILE A 27 3.43 -18.47 -35.03
CA ILE A 27 2.01 -18.84 -35.08
C ILE A 27 1.73 -20.08 -34.23
N THR A 28 2.59 -21.10 -34.32
CA THR A 28 2.38 -22.37 -33.60
C THR A 28 2.77 -22.28 -32.14
N GLY A 29 3.68 -21.36 -31.78
CA GLY A 29 4.21 -21.26 -30.43
C GLY A 29 5.15 -22.41 -30.04
N HIS A 30 5.49 -23.29 -30.97
CA HIS A 30 6.42 -24.40 -30.77
C HIS A 30 7.80 -24.03 -31.32
N SER A 31 8.84 -24.40 -30.58
CA SER A 31 10.21 -24.26 -31.04
C SER A 31 10.49 -25.19 -32.22
N LEU A 32 11.23 -24.68 -33.19
CA LEU A 32 11.74 -25.44 -34.33
C LEU A 32 13.25 -25.61 -34.18
N TYR A 33 13.74 -26.84 -34.28
CA TYR A 33 15.16 -27.14 -34.11
C TYR A 33 15.86 -27.24 -35.47
N ILE A 34 17.01 -26.58 -35.59
CA ILE A 34 17.75 -26.45 -36.84
C ILE A 34 18.90 -27.45 -36.80
N THR A 35 19.02 -28.31 -37.81
CA THR A 35 20.02 -29.38 -37.85
C THR A 35 20.99 -29.25 -39.03
N LYS A 36 22.20 -29.78 -38.85
CA LYS A 36 23.18 -30.03 -39.91
C LYS A 36 23.53 -31.51 -39.86
N GLY A 37 22.97 -32.30 -40.78
CA GLY A 37 22.98 -33.76 -40.67
C GLY A 37 22.17 -34.22 -39.47
N SER A 38 22.75 -35.06 -38.61
CA SER A 38 22.11 -35.55 -37.38
C SER A 38 22.28 -34.62 -36.17
N GLN A 39 23.08 -33.55 -36.29
CA GLN A 39 23.37 -32.65 -35.18
C GLN A 39 22.42 -31.44 -35.20
N THR A 40 21.76 -31.17 -34.09
CA THR A 40 21.06 -29.90 -33.84
C THR A 40 22.09 -28.80 -33.59
N VAL A 41 22.01 -27.71 -34.34
CA VAL A 41 22.96 -26.59 -34.30
C VAL A 41 22.35 -25.29 -33.79
N ALA A 42 21.02 -25.14 -33.83
CA ALA A 42 20.31 -23.99 -33.28
C ALA A 42 18.85 -24.33 -32.98
N GLU A 43 18.19 -23.48 -32.21
CA GLU A 43 16.75 -23.52 -31.93
C GLU A 43 16.13 -22.17 -32.29
N LEU A 44 15.02 -22.20 -33.02
CA LEU A 44 14.17 -21.04 -33.24
C LEU A 44 12.96 -21.16 -32.31
N GLY A 45 12.99 -20.45 -31.20
CA GLY A 45 11.90 -20.42 -30.21
C GLY A 45 10.84 -19.38 -30.53
N PRO A 46 9.61 -19.53 -30.01
CA PRO A 46 8.60 -18.48 -30.08
C PRO A 46 9.10 -17.19 -29.41
N PRO A 47 8.63 -16.01 -29.83
CA PRO A 47 8.98 -14.77 -29.17
C PRO A 47 8.63 -14.85 -27.67
N PRO A 48 9.45 -14.28 -26.76
CA PRO A 48 9.16 -14.26 -25.34
C PRO A 48 7.76 -13.68 -25.11
N LYS A 49 6.98 -14.31 -24.22
CA LYS A 49 5.56 -14.00 -24.05
C LYS A 49 5.37 -12.51 -23.70
N VAL A 50 4.69 -11.83 -24.62
CA VAL A 50 4.13 -10.48 -24.60
C VAL A 50 3.56 -10.12 -23.23
N GLY A 51 3.63 -8.84 -22.84
CA GLY A 51 2.98 -8.30 -21.65
C GLY A 51 1.52 -8.74 -21.49
N LEU A 52 0.96 -8.59 -20.28
CA LEU A 52 -0.37 -9.12 -19.97
C LEU A 52 -1.42 -8.56 -20.97
N PRO A 53 -2.12 -9.42 -21.73
CA PRO A 53 -3.11 -8.92 -22.68
C PRO A 53 -4.23 -8.19 -21.92
N ILE A 54 -4.72 -7.07 -22.46
CA ILE A 54 -5.70 -6.18 -21.80
C ILE A 54 -6.94 -6.95 -21.30
N ASN A 55 -7.36 -7.99 -22.02
CA ASN A 55 -8.49 -8.83 -21.60
C ASN A 55 -8.22 -9.66 -20.32
N LYS A 56 -6.96 -9.85 -19.93
CA LYS A 56 -6.54 -10.47 -18.66
C LYS A 56 -6.22 -9.44 -17.59
N LEU A 57 -6.06 -8.16 -17.94
CA LEU A 57 -5.73 -7.09 -17.00
C LEU A 57 -6.80 -6.94 -15.92
N ALA A 58 -8.08 -7.03 -16.29
CA ALA A 58 -9.18 -6.96 -15.33
C ALA A 58 -9.08 -8.03 -14.23
N GLY A 59 -8.75 -9.26 -14.60
CA GLY A 59 -8.56 -10.36 -13.65
C GLY A 59 -7.33 -10.16 -12.75
N LEU A 60 -6.22 -9.67 -13.33
CA LEU A 60 -5.03 -9.34 -12.55
C LEU A 60 -5.30 -8.23 -11.53
N LEU A 61 -5.92 -7.13 -11.96
CA LEU A 61 -6.27 -6.00 -11.09
C LEU A 61 -7.21 -6.42 -9.95
N GLN A 62 -8.10 -7.38 -10.20
CA GLN A 62 -8.97 -7.95 -9.15
C GLN A 62 -8.23 -8.84 -8.16
N SER A 63 -7.11 -9.45 -8.57
CA SER A 63 -6.28 -10.30 -7.72
C SER A 63 -5.18 -9.56 -6.95
N LEU A 64 -4.94 -8.28 -7.28
CA LEU A 64 -3.93 -7.50 -6.56
C LEU A 64 -4.36 -7.33 -5.09
N PRO A 65 -3.40 -7.39 -4.14
CA PRO A 65 -3.69 -7.10 -2.74
C PRO A 65 -4.33 -5.72 -2.63
N LYS A 66 -5.47 -5.65 -1.96
CA LYS A 66 -6.02 -4.37 -1.55
C LYS A 66 -5.23 -3.84 -0.36
N CYS A 67 -5.19 -2.53 -0.24
CA CYS A 67 -4.56 -1.86 0.87
C CYS A 67 -5.28 -2.19 2.19
N TYR A 68 -6.59 -2.47 2.13
CA TYR A 68 -7.43 -2.85 3.26
C TYR A 68 -8.30 -4.10 2.98
N GLY A 69 -8.70 -4.81 4.05
CA GLY A 69 -9.54 -6.02 4.00
C GLY A 69 -8.72 -7.33 4.05
N GLU A 70 -9.39 -8.46 4.33
CA GLU A 70 -8.72 -9.77 4.43
C GLU A 70 -7.94 -10.10 3.16
N ARG A 71 -6.64 -10.43 3.32
CA ARG A 71 -5.80 -10.95 2.25
C ARG A 71 -6.32 -12.34 1.84
N VAL A 72 -7.22 -12.40 0.86
CA VAL A 72 -7.67 -13.68 0.30
C VAL A 72 -6.59 -14.20 -0.65
N GLY A 73 -5.62 -14.95 -0.11
CA GLY A 73 -4.58 -15.62 -0.90
C GLY A 73 -3.63 -16.41 0.00
N LYS A 74 -3.53 -17.72 -0.25
CA LYS A 74 -2.72 -18.71 0.48
C LYS A 74 -1.22 -18.35 0.45
N HIS A 75 -0.81 -17.49 1.36
CA HIS A 75 0.49 -17.54 1.98
C HIS A 75 0.23 -17.55 3.48
N THR A 76 0.28 -18.74 4.06
CA THR A 76 0.51 -18.88 5.50
C THR A 76 1.87 -18.24 5.78
N PRO A 77 1.96 -17.13 6.54
CA PRO A 77 3.14 -16.91 7.33
C PRO A 77 3.19 -18.10 8.29
N SER A 78 4.31 -18.80 8.30
CA SER A 78 4.65 -19.76 9.34
C SER A 78 4.40 -19.12 10.72
N SER A 79 3.39 -19.66 11.42
CA SER A 79 3.16 -19.71 12.87
C SER A 79 3.44 -18.45 13.72
N GLU A 80 2.39 -17.99 14.42
CA GLU A 80 2.37 -17.07 15.59
C GLU A 80 2.65 -15.58 15.22
N VAL A 81 1.74 -14.60 15.35
CA VAL A 81 0.98 -14.15 16.54
C VAL A 81 -0.34 -13.50 16.11
N ALA A 82 -1.40 -13.65 16.92
CA ALA A 82 -2.62 -12.86 16.78
C ALA A 82 -2.39 -11.41 17.23
N GLY A 83 -2.62 -10.43 16.34
CA GLY A 83 -3.26 -9.16 16.72
C GLY A 83 -2.45 -8.02 17.35
N GLU A 84 -1.12 -8.06 17.38
CA GLU A 84 -0.31 -6.91 17.80
C GLU A 84 0.03 -6.03 16.60
N SER A 85 -0.42 -4.78 16.66
CA SER A 85 -0.04 -3.74 15.71
C SER A 85 1.26 -3.17 16.23
N MET A 86 2.32 -3.23 15.42
CA MET A 86 3.67 -2.80 15.81
C MET A 86 3.89 -1.29 15.56
N GLY A 87 2.87 -0.48 15.82
CA GLY A 87 2.95 0.97 15.82
C GLY A 87 1.60 1.65 16.09
N LEU A 88 1.63 2.85 16.67
CA LEU A 88 0.46 3.66 16.98
C LEU A 88 0.60 5.08 16.39
N VAL A 89 -0.34 5.47 15.53
CA VAL A 89 -0.40 6.82 14.98
C VAL A 89 -1.39 7.65 15.81
N ILE A 90 -0.94 8.79 16.32
CA ILE A 90 -1.78 9.71 17.10
C ILE A 90 -2.55 10.63 16.16
N ASP A 91 -3.87 10.66 16.34
CA ASP A 91 -4.78 11.58 15.65
C ASP A 91 -4.61 13.02 16.16
N THR A 92 -4.90 14.00 15.30
CA THR A 92 -4.74 15.43 15.57
C THR A 92 -5.54 15.89 16.80
N ASN A 93 -6.72 15.31 17.03
CA ASN A 93 -7.58 15.66 18.16
C ASN A 93 -6.92 15.43 19.53
N ILE A 94 -6.05 14.41 19.66
CA ILE A 94 -5.35 14.09 20.91
C ILE A 94 -4.40 15.23 21.28
N PHE A 95 -3.68 15.79 20.31
CA PHE A 95 -2.79 16.93 20.53
C PHE A 95 -3.57 18.20 20.86
N ILE A 96 -4.70 18.44 20.20
CA ILE A 96 -5.58 19.57 20.50
C ILE A 96 -6.13 19.45 21.93
N ASP A 97 -6.52 18.26 22.36
CA ASP A 97 -6.98 18.01 23.72
C ASP A 97 -5.85 18.21 24.74
N ALA A 98 -4.63 17.77 24.42
CA ALA A 98 -3.46 18.01 25.27
C ALA A 98 -3.09 19.49 25.39
N GLU A 99 -3.09 20.24 24.29
CA GLU A 99 -2.85 21.69 24.30
C GLU A 99 -3.89 22.42 25.16
N ASN A 100 -5.15 21.98 25.14
CA ASN A 100 -6.23 22.55 25.94
C ASN A 100 -6.27 22.04 27.40
N GLY A 101 -5.31 21.22 27.82
CA GLY A 101 -5.24 20.65 29.17
C GLY A 101 -6.32 19.61 29.47
N ARG A 102 -6.98 19.07 28.44
CA ARG A 102 -8.01 18.03 28.56
C ARG A 102 -7.42 16.62 28.62
N LEU A 103 -6.17 16.44 28.19
CA LEU A 103 -5.48 15.15 28.15
C LEU A 103 -3.99 15.34 28.46
N SER A 104 -3.36 14.36 29.11
CA SER A 104 -1.91 14.39 29.34
C SER A 104 -1.19 13.46 28.36
N LEU A 105 -0.25 13.98 27.56
CA LEU A 105 0.55 13.15 26.65
C LEU A 105 1.50 12.19 27.39
N SER A 106 1.67 12.34 28.71
CA SER A 106 2.40 11.35 29.54
C SER A 106 1.67 10.01 29.63
N SER A 107 0.41 9.92 29.20
CA SER A 107 -0.33 8.66 29.15
C SER A 107 0.03 7.80 27.93
N LEU A 108 0.90 8.27 27.04
CA LEU A 108 1.30 7.51 25.85
C LEU A 108 2.03 6.20 26.19
N ASP A 109 2.73 6.16 27.33
CA ASP A 109 3.35 4.94 27.87
C ASP A 109 2.34 3.82 28.13
N LEU A 110 1.05 4.16 28.34
CA LEU A 110 -0.03 3.19 28.54
C LEU A 110 -0.40 2.42 27.26
N PHE A 111 0.19 2.79 26.12
CA PHE A 111 0.01 2.17 24.82
C PHE A 111 1.27 1.49 24.29
N ALA A 112 2.27 1.25 25.14
CA ALA A 112 3.50 0.54 24.76
C ALA A 112 3.25 -0.83 24.11
N ASP A 113 2.13 -1.49 24.43
CA ASP A 113 1.70 -2.76 23.81
C ASP A 113 1.42 -2.63 22.30
N TYR A 114 1.31 -1.41 21.77
CA TYR A 114 1.15 -1.11 20.35
C TYR A 114 2.47 -0.70 19.68
N GLY A 115 3.61 -0.83 20.37
CA GLY A 115 4.92 -0.44 19.84
C GLY A 115 5.17 1.06 19.88
N ASP A 116 5.99 1.53 18.94
CA ASP A 116 6.40 2.93 18.86
C ASP A 116 5.26 3.86 18.43
N VAL A 117 5.38 5.12 18.82
CA VAL A 117 4.38 6.17 18.60
C VAL A 117 4.80 7.07 17.44
N TYR A 118 3.84 7.42 16.59
CA TYR A 118 4.05 8.19 15.38
C TYR A 118 2.96 9.26 15.20
N ILE A 119 3.22 10.23 14.31
CA ILE A 119 2.20 11.12 13.76
C ILE A 119 2.26 11.12 12.23
N ALA A 120 1.12 11.30 11.56
CA ALA A 120 1.11 11.48 10.12
C ALA A 120 1.56 12.90 9.75
N ALA A 121 2.20 13.08 8.60
CA ALA A 121 2.56 14.41 8.09
C ALA A 121 1.34 15.35 7.96
N ILE A 122 0.16 14.81 7.67
CA ILE A 122 -1.08 15.60 7.64
C ILE A 122 -1.45 16.16 9.02
N THR A 123 -1.22 15.40 10.11
CA THR A 123 -1.43 15.88 11.49
C THR A 123 -0.53 17.07 11.80
N VAL A 124 0.73 17.04 11.34
CA VAL A 124 1.64 18.19 11.46
C VAL A 124 1.07 19.41 10.73
N SER A 125 0.56 19.24 9.51
CA SER A 125 -0.08 20.30 8.73
C SER A 125 -1.31 20.90 9.46
N GLU A 126 -2.15 20.06 10.07
CA GLU A 126 -3.31 20.53 10.84
C GLU A 126 -2.91 21.33 12.08
N LEU A 127 -1.90 20.86 12.81
CA LEU A 127 -1.36 21.57 13.97
C LEU A 127 -0.76 22.93 13.59
N LEU A 128 0.05 22.98 12.52
CA LEU A 128 0.60 24.23 11.99
C LEU A 128 -0.48 25.17 11.47
N THR A 129 -1.56 24.65 10.89
CA THR A 129 -2.73 25.46 10.52
C THR A 129 -3.30 26.16 11.76
N GLY A 130 -3.38 25.47 12.89
CA GLY A 130 -3.76 26.06 14.19
C GLY A 130 -2.83 27.20 14.64
N VAL A 131 -1.52 27.11 14.36
CA VAL A 131 -0.54 28.19 14.60
C VAL A 131 -0.82 29.38 13.68
N HIS A 132 -1.02 29.15 12.38
CA HIS A 132 -1.26 30.21 11.41
C HIS A 132 -2.57 30.97 11.68
N LEU A 133 -3.61 30.27 12.12
CA LEU A 133 -4.92 30.84 12.46
C LEU A 133 -4.98 31.49 13.86
N ALA A 134 -3.90 31.45 14.65
CA ALA A 134 -3.89 32.06 15.98
C ALA A 134 -4.16 33.57 15.92
N LYS A 135 -5.04 34.06 16.81
CA LYS A 135 -5.55 35.45 16.82
C LYS A 135 -4.61 36.44 17.50
N SER A 136 -3.74 35.98 18.40
CA SER A 136 -2.77 36.83 19.12
C SER A 136 -1.33 36.32 18.89
N ALA A 137 -0.36 37.22 19.05
CA ALA A 137 1.06 36.86 18.97
C ALA A 137 1.45 35.86 20.05
N GLU A 138 0.93 36.03 21.27
CA GLU A 138 1.15 35.11 22.40
C GLU A 138 0.64 33.70 22.10
N SER A 139 -0.60 33.57 21.62
CA SER A 139 -1.17 32.26 21.24
C SER A 139 -0.38 31.62 20.09
N ARG A 140 0.08 32.42 19.11
CA ARG A 140 0.92 31.92 18.01
C ARG A 140 2.24 31.35 18.53
N ILE A 141 2.92 32.06 19.43
CA ILE A 141 4.18 31.60 20.04
C ILE A 141 3.98 30.31 20.82
N GLN A 142 2.94 30.26 21.67
CA GLN A 142 2.62 29.08 22.47
C GLN A 142 2.34 27.86 21.59
N ARG A 143 1.47 28.00 20.58
CA ARG A 143 1.16 26.92 19.64
C ARG A 143 2.38 26.49 18.84
N SER A 144 3.16 27.45 18.35
CA SER A 144 4.41 27.15 17.62
C SER A 144 5.35 26.31 18.49
N ALA A 145 5.59 26.71 19.74
CA ALA A 145 6.45 25.97 20.66
C ALA A 145 5.92 24.56 20.95
N PHE A 146 4.59 24.40 21.09
CA PHE A 146 3.96 23.11 21.27
C PHE A 146 4.18 22.19 20.07
N VAL A 147 3.91 22.67 18.86
CA VAL A 147 4.05 21.89 17.62
C VAL A 147 5.50 21.47 17.37
N GLU A 148 6.45 22.40 17.53
CA GLU A 148 7.88 22.07 17.43
C GLU A 148 8.31 21.04 18.48
N GLY A 149 7.76 21.14 19.71
CA GLY A 149 8.00 20.15 20.77
C GLY A 149 7.45 18.76 20.46
N VAL A 150 6.34 18.68 19.72
CA VAL A 150 5.77 17.42 19.22
C VAL A 150 6.65 16.83 18.12
N ILE A 151 6.98 17.62 17.08
CA ILE A 151 7.81 17.18 15.94
C ILE A 151 9.20 16.74 16.40
N ALA A 152 9.78 17.39 17.41
CA ALA A 152 11.10 17.03 17.95
C ALA A 152 11.10 15.69 18.72
N LYS A 153 9.94 15.18 19.16
CA LYS A 153 9.84 14.00 20.04
C LYS A 153 9.19 12.80 19.36
N ILE A 154 8.26 13.04 18.44
CA ILE A 154 7.45 11.99 17.82
C ILE A 154 7.81 11.90 16.33
N PRO A 155 8.30 10.75 15.85
CA PRO A 155 8.60 10.56 14.44
C PRO A 155 7.37 10.81 13.55
N VAL A 156 7.61 11.48 12.43
CA VAL A 156 6.58 11.81 11.44
C VAL A 156 6.60 10.79 10.32
N LEU A 157 5.45 10.18 10.01
CA LEU A 157 5.25 9.32 8.85
C LEU A 157 4.88 10.16 7.64
N GLU A 158 5.62 9.97 6.54
CA GLU A 158 5.44 10.71 5.29
C GLU A 158 4.19 10.25 4.53
N PHE A 159 3.63 11.14 3.70
CA PHE A 159 2.62 10.75 2.72
C PHE A 159 3.33 10.37 1.41
N ASP A 160 3.87 9.16 1.37
CA ASP A 160 4.62 8.64 0.23
C ASP A 160 3.73 7.91 -0.80
N GLU A 161 4.35 7.23 -1.77
CA GLU A 161 3.60 6.50 -2.81
C GLU A 161 2.74 5.36 -2.23
N GLU A 162 3.21 4.65 -1.20
CA GLU A 162 2.48 3.54 -0.59
C GLU A 162 1.24 4.05 0.15
N VAL A 163 1.42 5.11 0.95
CA VAL A 163 0.31 5.80 1.62
C VAL A 163 -0.67 6.38 0.59
N ALA A 164 -0.19 6.98 -0.49
CA ALA A 164 -1.03 7.55 -1.54
C ALA A 164 -1.88 6.49 -2.26
N ARG A 165 -1.32 5.30 -2.52
CA ARG A 165 -2.05 4.16 -3.09
C ARG A 165 -3.16 3.70 -2.14
N CYS A 166 -2.84 3.54 -0.86
CA CYS A 166 -3.82 3.20 0.17
C CYS A 166 -4.93 4.24 0.29
N TYR A 167 -4.57 5.52 0.32
CA TYR A 167 -5.53 6.62 0.36
C TYR A 167 -6.47 6.61 -0.86
N GLY A 168 -5.95 6.37 -2.06
CA GLY A 168 -6.77 6.29 -3.28
C GLY A 168 -7.83 5.19 -3.21
N GLU A 169 -7.47 4.00 -2.71
CA GLU A 169 -8.42 2.90 -2.53
C GLU A 169 -9.46 3.20 -1.46
N LEU A 170 -9.05 3.79 -0.33
CA LEU A 170 -9.94 4.17 0.77
C LEU A 170 -10.90 5.29 0.36
N TYR A 171 -10.40 6.32 -0.32
CA TYR A 171 -11.22 7.43 -0.78
C TYR A 171 -12.26 6.97 -1.81
N ALA A 172 -11.87 6.08 -2.74
CA ALA A 172 -12.81 5.45 -3.66
C ALA A 172 -13.87 4.60 -2.94
N HIS A 173 -13.52 3.93 -1.84
CA HIS A 173 -14.46 3.19 -1.00
C HIS A 173 -15.50 4.13 -0.38
N VAL A 174 -15.04 5.20 0.25
CA VAL A 174 -15.87 6.21 0.90
C VAL A 174 -16.84 6.81 -0.12
N LEU A 175 -16.36 7.24 -1.28
CA LEU A 175 -17.19 7.82 -2.35
C LEU A 175 -18.26 6.84 -2.87
N LYS A 176 -17.95 5.55 -2.98
CA LYS A 176 -18.91 4.53 -3.45
C LYS A 176 -20.00 4.22 -2.43
N SER A 177 -19.76 4.46 -1.15
CA SER A 177 -20.63 3.97 -0.07
C SER A 177 -22.01 4.63 0.01
N LYS A 178 -22.33 5.66 -0.81
CA LYS A 178 -23.61 6.43 -0.87
C LYS A 178 -24.11 7.03 0.45
N ALA A 179 -23.53 6.64 1.58
CA ALA A 179 -23.74 7.28 2.86
C ALA A 179 -23.09 8.67 2.80
N LYS A 180 -23.76 9.68 3.34
CA LYS A 180 -23.11 10.95 3.71
C LYS A 180 -22.08 10.65 4.81
N THR A 181 -20.92 10.14 4.41
CA THR A 181 -19.77 10.00 5.30
C THR A 181 -19.20 11.39 5.48
N ASN A 182 -19.39 11.96 6.67
CA ASN A 182 -18.69 13.17 7.11
C ASN A 182 -17.21 12.91 7.41
N THR A 183 -16.64 11.78 6.97
CA THR A 183 -15.23 11.45 7.17
C THR A 183 -14.40 12.54 6.51
N ASN A 184 -13.66 13.29 7.32
CA ASN A 184 -12.77 14.34 6.87
C ASN A 184 -11.68 13.73 5.96
N VAL A 185 -11.30 14.46 4.91
CA VAL A 185 -10.22 14.06 4.00
C VAL A 185 -8.90 13.90 4.75
N HIS A 186 -8.65 14.68 5.80
CA HIS A 186 -7.45 14.55 6.63
C HIS A 186 -7.47 13.29 7.49
N ASP A 187 -8.58 13.00 8.18
CA ASP A 187 -8.75 11.74 8.94
C ASP A 187 -8.55 10.53 8.03
N LEU A 188 -8.98 10.62 6.76
CA LEU A 188 -8.78 9.54 5.80
C LEU A 188 -7.30 9.39 5.37
N GLN A 189 -6.53 10.48 5.33
CA GLN A 189 -5.08 10.42 5.11
C GLN A 189 -4.36 9.81 6.32
N ILE A 190 -4.78 10.13 7.55
CA ILE A 190 -4.28 9.50 8.78
C ILE A 190 -4.58 7.99 8.74
N ALA A 191 -5.82 7.62 8.42
CA ALA A 191 -6.25 6.24 8.28
C ALA A 191 -5.45 5.47 7.22
N ALA A 192 -5.22 6.09 6.06
CA ALA A 192 -4.40 5.51 4.99
C ALA A 192 -2.95 5.27 5.43
N THR A 193 -2.38 6.22 6.17
CA THR A 193 -1.03 6.10 6.74
C THR A 193 -0.98 4.92 7.70
N CYS A 194 -1.94 4.80 8.61
CA CYS A 194 -2.03 3.67 9.55
C CYS A 194 -2.09 2.33 8.81
N ILE A 195 -2.95 2.22 7.80
CA ILE A 195 -3.15 0.98 7.06
C ILE A 195 -1.92 0.58 6.25
N ALA A 196 -1.26 1.54 5.58
CA ALA A 196 -0.04 1.30 4.83
C ALA A 196 1.08 0.72 5.72
N HIS A 197 1.21 1.22 6.96
CA HIS A 197 2.22 0.75 7.90
C HIS A 197 1.78 -0.45 8.77
N GLY A 198 0.51 -0.87 8.71
CA GLY A 198 -0.04 -1.88 9.63
C GLY A 198 -0.20 -1.40 11.08
N PHE A 199 -0.31 -0.10 11.26
CA PHE A 199 -0.40 0.58 12.56
C PHE A 199 -1.86 0.81 12.98
N ALA A 200 -2.06 1.02 14.29
CA ALA A 200 -3.34 1.42 14.84
C ALA A 200 -3.44 2.95 14.91
N VAL A 201 -4.66 3.50 14.95
CA VAL A 201 -4.89 4.93 15.21
C VAL A 201 -5.33 5.13 16.66
N LEU A 202 -4.73 6.09 17.36
CA LEU A 202 -5.18 6.59 18.65
C LEU A 202 -6.02 7.85 18.46
N THR A 203 -7.31 7.82 18.84
CA THR A 203 -8.23 8.94 18.64
C THR A 203 -9.31 9.01 19.72
N SER A 204 -9.74 10.23 20.06
CA SER A 204 -10.96 10.47 20.85
C SER A 204 -12.23 10.43 20.01
N ASN A 205 -12.13 10.57 18.68
CA ASN A 205 -13.26 10.65 17.75
C ASN A 205 -13.46 9.34 16.99
N VAL A 206 -13.70 8.26 17.73
CA VAL A 206 -13.84 6.90 17.16
C VAL A 206 -14.84 6.83 16.00
N THR A 207 -15.89 7.64 16.04
CA THR A 207 -16.93 7.69 14.99
C THR A 207 -16.38 7.99 13.61
N ASP A 208 -15.30 8.75 13.51
CA ASP A 208 -14.73 9.20 12.24
C ASP A 208 -14.00 8.05 11.53
N TYR A 209 -13.51 7.08 12.32
CA TYR A 209 -12.75 5.92 11.86
C TYR A 209 -13.56 4.62 11.83
N LYS A 210 -14.75 4.56 12.46
CA LYS A 210 -15.59 3.34 12.55
C LYS A 210 -15.88 2.64 11.22
N ARG A 211 -15.87 3.39 10.12
CA ARG A 211 -16.21 2.90 8.78
C ARG A 211 -14.98 2.69 7.90
N VAL A 212 -13.78 2.90 8.43
CA VAL A 212 -12.55 2.64 7.69
C VAL A 212 -12.27 1.13 7.77
N PRO A 213 -12.38 0.40 6.64
CA PRO A 213 -12.11 -1.03 6.64
C PRO A 213 -10.63 -1.30 6.93
N GLY A 214 -10.35 -2.34 7.73
CA GLY A 214 -8.97 -2.78 8.02
C GLY A 214 -8.20 -1.93 9.02
N LEU A 215 -8.77 -0.85 9.56
CA LEU A 215 -8.12 0.01 10.54
C LEU A 215 -8.41 -0.44 11.98
N LYS A 216 -7.36 -0.61 12.79
CA LYS A 216 -7.47 -0.81 14.25
C LYS A 216 -7.57 0.55 14.93
N VAL A 217 -8.66 0.79 15.67
CA VAL A 217 -8.89 2.05 16.39
C VAL A 217 -8.71 1.84 17.89
N VAL A 218 -7.93 2.72 18.52
CA VAL A 218 -7.60 2.74 19.95
C VAL A 218 -8.10 4.04 20.55
N GLN A 219 -8.61 3.97 21.77
CA GLN A 219 -9.07 5.14 22.53
C GLN A 219 -8.10 5.47 23.65
N PRO A 220 -7.93 6.76 24.01
CA PRO A 220 -7.24 7.16 25.22
C PRO A 220 -7.85 6.45 26.45
N LYS A 221 -7.01 5.92 27.34
CA LYS A 221 -7.45 5.47 28.67
C LYS A 221 -7.49 6.73 29.55
N GLY A 222 -8.67 7.02 30.11
CA GLY A 222 -8.90 8.18 30.97
C GLY A 222 -8.19 8.09 32.31
#